data_AF-A0A4Q0Q8N7-F1
#
_entry.id   AF-A0A4Q0Q8N7-F1
#
_cell.length_a   1.000
_cell.length_b   1.000
_cell.length_c   1.000
_cell.angle_alpha   90.00
_cell.angle_beta   90.00
_cell.angle_gamma   90.00
#
_symmetry.space_group_name_H-M   'P 1'
#
loop_
_entity.id
_entity.type
_entity.pdbx_description
1 polymer ?
#
loop_
_entity_poly.entity_id
_entity_poly.type
_entity_poly.pdbx_seq_one_letter_code
_entity_poly.pdbx_strand_id
1 'polypeptide(L)' 'MIICSCNVLSDRHLRHAVNTADAALRNAKQIYGHPGCSAECGRCAHTMRTIIDEAYRERALACQASCPHGGTKDE' A
#
# COMPACT_ATOMS: atom_id res chain seq x y z
N MET A 1 0.55 -12.74 -4.91
CA MET A 1 0.58 -12.51 -6.37
C MET A 1 1.80 -11.66 -6.73
N ILE A 2 2.49 -11.94 -7.85
CA ILE A 2 3.51 -11.00 -8.39
C ILE A 2 2.78 -9.87 -9.11
N ILE A 3 3.19 -8.63 -8.80
CA ILE A 3 2.59 -7.39 -9.32
C ILE A 3 3.52 -6.73 -10.34
N CYS A 4 4.84 -6.73 -10.10
CA CYS A 4 5.82 -6.18 -11.02
C CYS A 4 6.85 -7.25 -11.38
N SER A 5 6.91 -7.63 -12.66
CA SER A 5 7.97 -8.53 -13.13
C SER A 5 9.33 -7.84 -13.23
N CYS A 6 9.38 -6.55 -13.56
CA CYS A 6 10.64 -5.80 -13.72
C CYS A 6 11.44 -5.71 -12.42
N ASN A 7 10.74 -5.59 -11.29
CA ASN A 7 11.36 -5.43 -9.97
C ASN A 7 11.05 -6.61 -9.03
N VAL A 8 10.43 -7.67 -9.57
CA VAL A 8 10.00 -8.87 -8.81
C VAL A 8 9.23 -8.51 -7.52
N LEU A 9 8.28 -7.56 -7.64
CA LEU A 9 7.48 -7.10 -6.52
C LEU A 9 6.22 -7.93 -6.37
N SER A 10 5.94 -8.37 -5.15
CA SER A 10 4.73 -9.12 -4.80
C SER A 10 3.71 -8.24 -4.07
N ASP A 11 2.44 -8.66 -4.12
CA ASP A 11 1.36 -8.07 -3.32
C ASP A 11 1.73 -8.01 -1.82
N ARG A 12 2.32 -9.08 -1.29
CA ARG A 12 2.77 -9.13 0.10
C ARG A 12 3.84 -8.08 0.39
N HIS A 13 4.78 -7.83 -0.53
CA HIS A 13 5.76 -6.75 -0.36
C HIS A 13 5.10 -5.38 -0.26
N LEU A 14 4.10 -5.09 -1.10
CA LEU A 14 3.38 -3.83 -1.07
C LEU A 14 2.59 -3.67 0.23
N ARG A 15 1.84 -4.69 0.63
CA ARG A 15 1.08 -4.69 1.88
C ARG A 15 2.00 -4.54 3.09
N HIS A 16 3.13 -5.23 3.11
CA HIS A 16 4.12 -5.09 4.17
C HIS A 16 4.65 -3.65 4.23
N ALA A 17 5.09 -3.09 3.10
CA ALA A 17 5.58 -1.72 3.02
C ALA A 17 4.55 -0.69 3.50
N VAL A 18 3.27 -0.85 3.14
CA VAL A 18 2.19 0.04 3.64
C VAL A 18 2.05 -0.05 5.16
N ASN A 19 2.24 -1.23 5.75
CA ASN A 19 2.09 -1.44 7.20
C ASN A 19 3.30 -0.99 8.02
N THR A 20 4.51 -1.04 7.45
CA THR A 20 5.76 -0.73 8.17
C THR A 20 6.35 0.64 7.85
N ALA A 21 5.89 1.31 6.81
CA ALA A 21 6.41 2.63 6.46
C ALA A 21 6.07 3.67 7.55
N ASP A 22 7.12 4.37 8.01
CA ASP A 22 7.02 5.47 8.96
C ASP A 22 6.20 6.64 8.38
N ALA A 23 6.48 6.97 7.12
CA ALA A 23 5.69 7.90 6.33
C ALA A 23 4.66 7.16 5.47
N ALA A 24 3.50 7.78 5.30
CA ALA A 24 2.43 7.17 4.54
C ALA A 24 2.81 7.02 3.05
N LEU A 25 2.87 5.77 2.60
CA LEU A 25 3.06 5.40 1.21
C LEU A 25 1.77 5.67 0.42
N ARG A 26 1.74 6.64 -0.50
CA ARG A 26 0.54 7.06 -1.24
C ARG A 26 0.48 6.55 -2.67
N ASN A 27 1.61 6.16 -3.25
CA ASN A 27 1.67 5.76 -4.65
C ASN A 27 2.88 4.87 -4.96
N ALA A 28 2.85 4.26 -6.14
CA ALA A 28 3.92 3.39 -6.63
C ALA A 28 5.29 4.08 -6.74
N LYS A 29 5.35 5.40 -6.95
CA LYS A 29 6.63 6.12 -7.05
C LYS A 29 7.44 6.02 -5.75
N GLN A 30 6.77 6.02 -4.60
CA GLN A 30 7.43 5.83 -3.31
C GLN A 30 8.01 4.41 -3.14
N ILE A 31 7.41 3.39 -3.79
CA ILE A 31 7.96 2.03 -3.82
C ILE A 31 9.23 1.97 -4.68
N TYR A 32 9.22 2.62 -5.85
CA TYR A 32 10.42 2.71 -6.72
C TYR A 32 11.53 3.60 -6.16
N GLY A 33 11.31 4.31 -5.05
CA GLY A 33 12.37 5.02 -4.33
C GLY A 33 13.19 4.12 -3.42
N HIS A 34 12.78 2.85 -3.23
CA HIS A 34 13.48 1.89 -2.38
C HIS A 34 14.72 1.32 -3.10
N PRO A 35 15.84 1.05 -2.41
CA PRO A 35 17.03 0.47 -3.01
C PRO A 35 16.70 -0.81 -3.81
N GLY A 36 17.16 -0.86 -5.05
CA GLY A 36 16.95 -2.02 -5.94
C GLY A 36 15.61 -2.04 -6.69
N CYS A 37 14.76 -1.01 -6.55
CA CYS A 37 13.56 -0.86 -7.35
C CYS A 37 13.67 0.36 -8.27
N SER A 38 13.36 0.19 -9.56
CA SER A 38 13.34 1.27 -10.56
C SER A 38 12.04 1.24 -11.37
N ALA A 39 11.58 2.41 -11.81
CA ALA A 39 10.40 2.50 -12.67
C ALA A 39 10.77 2.14 -14.12
N GLU A 40 10.65 0.85 -14.48
CA GLU A 40 11.03 0.34 -15.80
C GLU A 40 9.93 0.52 -16.87
N CYS A 41 8.84 -0.27 -16.79
CA CYS A 41 7.78 -0.30 -17.81
C CYS A 41 6.43 0.28 -17.36
N GLY A 42 6.29 0.61 -16.07
CA GLY A 42 5.09 1.25 -15.50
C GLY A 42 3.79 0.43 -15.48
N ARG A 43 3.70 -0.73 -16.16
CA ARG A 43 2.45 -1.52 -16.31
C ARG A 43 1.79 -1.91 -14.98
N CYS A 44 2.59 -2.07 -13.94
CA CYS A 44 2.12 -2.47 -12.62
C CYS A 44 1.61 -1.30 -11.76
N ALA A 45 1.78 -0.05 -12.20
CA ALA A 45 1.53 1.13 -11.36
C ALA A 45 0.07 1.24 -10.90
N HIS A 46 -0.90 0.93 -11.77
CA HIS A 46 -2.31 0.98 -11.41
C HIS A 46 -2.66 -0.10 -10.40
N THR A 47 -2.23 -1.35 -10.64
CA THR A 47 -2.43 -2.48 -9.71
C THR A 47 -1.78 -2.21 -8.36
N MET A 48 -0.56 -1.66 -8.34
CA MET A 48 0.09 -1.25 -7.10
C MET A 48 -0.74 -0.23 -6.33
N ARG A 49 -1.29 0.79 -7.02
CA ARG A 49 -2.15 1.78 -6.36
C ARG A 49 -3.39 1.15 -5.74
N THR A 50 -4.09 0.29 -6.48
CA THR A 50 -5.23 -0.45 -5.95
C THR A 50 -4.89 -1.23 -4.68
N ILE A 51 -3.76 -1.96 -4.67
CA ILE A 51 -3.31 -2.72 -3.50
C ILE A 51 -2.95 -1.80 -2.32
N ILE A 52 -2.31 -0.66 -2.59
CA ILE A 52 -2.00 0.34 -1.57
C ILE A 52 -3.29 0.87 -0.93
N ASP A 53 -4.29 1.23 -1.73
CA ASP A 53 -5.60 1.72 -1.26
C ASP A 53 -6.36 0.65 -0.47
N GLU A 54 -6.32 -0.62 -0.91
CA GLU A 54 -6.86 -1.75 -0.15
C GLU A 54 -6.19 -1.93 1.21
N ALA A 55 -4.85 -1.92 1.25
CA ALA A 55 -4.10 -2.08 2.49
C ALA A 55 -4.41 -0.96 3.50
N TYR A 56 -4.61 0.29 3.05
CA TYR A 56 -5.05 1.35 3.97
C TYR A 56 -6.47 1.15 4.47
N ARG A 57 -7.40 0.70 3.62
CA ARG A 57 -8.77 0.41 4.05
C ARG A 57 -8.78 -0.69 5.11
N GLU A 58 -8.01 -1.75 4.91
CA GLU A 58 -7.82 -2.82 5.90
C GLU A 58 -7.24 -2.29 7.22
N ARG A 59 -6.19 -1.45 7.16
CA ARG A 59 -5.64 -0.79 8.35
C ARG A 59 -6.65 0.11 9.04
N ALA A 60 -7.45 0.86 8.29
CA ALA A 60 -8.49 1.74 8.83
C ALA A 60 -9.60 0.94 9.54
N LEU A 61 -10.06 -0.17 8.95
CA LEU A 61 -11.03 -1.09 9.55
C LEU A 61 -10.47 -1.73 10.83
N ALA A 62 -9.21 -2.18 10.81
CA ALA A 62 -8.54 -2.74 11.99
C ALA A 62 -8.39 -1.70 13.12
N CYS A 63 -8.11 -0.45 12.75
CA CYS A 63 -8.10 0.68 13.69
C CYS A 63 -9.50 0.94 14.25
N GLN A 64 -10.55 0.99 13.42
CA GLN A 64 -11.94 1.20 13.87
C GLN A 64 -12.40 0.15 14.88
N ALA A 65 -12.02 -1.12 14.69
CA ALA A 65 -12.32 -2.18 15.64
C ALA A 65 -11.63 -2.00 17.01
N SER A 66 -10.59 -1.16 17.10
CA SER A 66 -9.66 -1.13 18.24
C SER A 66 -9.36 0.27 18.78
N CYS A 67 -9.93 1.35 18.21
CA CYS A 67 -9.51 2.72 18.47
C CYS A 67 -10.65 3.57 19.07
N PRO A 68 -10.38 4.39 20.10
CA PRO A 68 -11.40 5.19 20.80
C PRO A 68 -12.07 6.29 19.95
N HIS A 69 -11.64 6.50 18.70
CA HIS A 69 -12.22 7.46 17.77
C HIS A 69 -13.24 6.84 16.79
N GLY A 70 -13.66 5.59 17.01
CA GLY A 70 -14.67 4.89 16.20
C GLY A 70 -16.10 5.44 16.33
N GLY A 71 -16.26 6.73 16.60
CA GLY A 71 -17.55 7.41 16.53
C GLY A 71 -17.97 7.53 15.08
N THR A 72 -18.90 6.67 14.66
CA THR A 72 -19.86 7.01 13.62
C THR A 72 -20.36 8.42 13.92
N LYS A 73 -20.17 9.35 12.99
CA LYS A 73 -21.08 10.49 12.94
C LYS A 73 -22.39 9.92 12.43
N ASP A 74 -23.23 9.52 13.36
CA ASP A 74 -24.67 9.40 13.17
C ASP A 74 -25.23 10.79 12.77
N GLU A 75 -26.09 10.76 11.75
CA GLU A 75 -26.87 11.87 11.13
C GLU A 75 -26.14 12.88 10.23
#